data_AF-A0A949PDF1-F1
#
_entry.id   AF-A0A949PDF1-F1
#
_cell.length_a   1.000
_cell.length_b   1.000
_cell.length_c   1.000
_cell.angle_alpha   90.00
_cell.angle_beta   90.00
_cell.angle_gamma   90.00
#
_symmetry.space_group_name_H-M   'P 1'
#
loop_
_entity.id
_entity.type
_entity.pdbx_description
1 polymer ?
#
loop_
_entity_poly.entity_id
_entity_poly.type
_entity_poly.pdbx_seq_one_letter_code
_entity_poly.pdbx_strand_id
1 'polypeptide(L)'
;MKNLLLLLFVTCLFYSCETVEINAPGFQANLEGFFYKANDSKGIRRSGNSYTIQGITENEIITLKVSSSNVGVYVLGGNSENYALYEDSDGNQYSTIPGGSGEISITRNQTDANFFNGNFKFTAILAGQDTITVDRGVFFQVPYDENIDLQDDDIPNTTETFIAKIDNEDFNPFTIDISQNATSIIINAFTGSKIIKLIVPNEVTEGVHPLSELGYDAYATIDGTLQNANTGSINIIENDTENRILNGIFSFQTESHNVTEGTFNIVYF
;
A
#
# COMPACT_ATOMS: atom_id res chain seq x y z
N MET A 1 -32.03 -20.07 52.49
CA MET A 1 -31.88 -19.76 51.05
C MET A 1 -31.41 -18.32 50.76
N LYS A 2 -31.57 -17.34 51.66
CA LYS A 2 -31.04 -15.97 51.46
C LYS A 2 -29.50 -15.89 51.41
N ASN A 3 -28.80 -16.69 52.19
CA ASN A 3 -27.33 -16.67 52.26
C ASN A 3 -26.66 -17.37 51.04
N LEU A 4 -27.40 -18.25 50.34
CA LEU A 4 -26.90 -18.91 49.13
C LEU A 4 -26.99 -17.99 47.91
N LEU A 5 -28.00 -17.12 47.87
CA LEU A 5 -28.16 -16.09 46.83
C LEU A 5 -27.03 -15.05 46.90
N LEU A 6 -26.61 -14.70 48.11
CA LEU A 6 -25.48 -13.80 48.33
C LEU A 6 -24.16 -14.41 47.84
N LEU A 7 -23.98 -15.72 48.06
CA LEU A 7 -22.79 -16.45 47.60
C LEU A 7 -22.70 -16.50 46.07
N LEU A 8 -23.84 -16.67 45.38
CA LEU A 8 -23.91 -16.65 43.91
C LEU A 8 -23.59 -15.26 43.31
N PHE A 9 -24.00 -14.18 43.99
CA PHE A 9 -23.68 -12.81 43.57
C PHE A 9 -22.19 -12.47 43.77
N VAL A 10 -21.56 -13.00 44.82
CA VAL A 10 -20.12 -12.79 45.08
C VAL A 10 -19.24 -13.54 44.07
N THR A 11 -19.67 -14.71 43.57
CA THR A 11 -18.91 -15.46 42.56
C THR A 11 -18.87 -14.80 41.18
N CYS A 12 -19.89 -14.00 40.82
CA CYS A 12 -19.91 -13.26 39.54
C CYS A 12 -18.97 -12.04 39.54
N LEU A 13 -18.54 -11.55 40.71
CA LEU A 13 -17.61 -10.42 40.82
C LEU A 13 -16.15 -10.81 40.53
N PHE A 14 -15.82 -12.11 40.56
CA PHE A 14 -14.48 -12.61 40.23
C PHE A 14 -14.30 -12.97 38.74
N TYR A 15 -15.35 -12.85 37.92
CA TYR A 15 -15.28 -12.97 36.45
C TYR A 15 -15.00 -11.62 35.77
N SER A 16 -14.38 -10.68 36.48
CA SER A 16 -14.00 -9.38 35.94
C SER A 16 -12.77 -9.53 35.04
N CYS A 17 -13.05 -9.58 33.73
CA CYS A 17 -12.24 -9.13 32.61
C CYS A 17 -10.72 -9.26 32.80
N GLU A 18 -10.13 -10.38 32.37
CA GLU A 18 -8.74 -10.33 31.95
C GLU A 18 -8.64 -9.30 30.82
N THR A 19 -7.86 -8.24 31.04
CA THR A 19 -7.31 -7.44 29.95
C THR A 19 -6.38 -8.37 29.19
N VAL A 20 -6.92 -9.10 28.22
CA VAL A 20 -6.08 -9.76 27.22
C VAL A 20 -5.36 -8.62 26.52
N GLU A 21 -4.07 -8.44 26.81
CA GLU A 21 -3.20 -7.66 25.96
C GLU A 21 -3.21 -8.36 24.61
N ILE A 22 -4.04 -7.86 23.70
CA ILE A 22 -3.97 -8.27 22.32
C ILE A 22 -2.65 -7.68 21.84
N ASN A 23 -1.61 -8.52 21.77
CA ASN A 23 -0.38 -8.25 21.05
C ASN A 23 -0.72 -8.21 19.55
N ALA A 24 -1.51 -7.20 19.16
CA ALA A 24 -1.89 -6.95 17.79
C ALA A 24 -0.67 -6.35 17.08
N PRO A 25 -0.47 -6.67 15.79
CA PRO A 25 0.43 -5.90 14.93
C PRO A 25 0.20 -4.41 15.12
N GLY A 26 1.28 -3.65 15.22
CA GLY A 26 1.22 -2.24 15.53
C GLY A 26 2.24 -1.45 14.73
N PHE A 27 1.80 -0.32 14.21
CA PHE A 27 2.66 0.68 13.58
C PHE A 27 2.30 2.05 14.15
N GLN A 28 3.25 2.69 14.83
CA GLN A 28 3.03 3.95 15.55
C GLN A 28 4.25 4.85 15.46
N ALA A 29 4.04 6.16 15.51
CA ALA A 29 5.10 7.15 15.56
C ALA A 29 4.65 8.47 16.17
N ASN A 30 5.61 9.37 16.39
CA ASN A 30 5.35 10.78 16.59
C ASN A 30 5.66 11.53 15.28
N LEU A 31 4.63 12.04 14.63
CA LEU A 31 4.71 12.84 13.41
C LEU A 31 4.52 14.31 13.79
N GLU A 32 5.58 15.12 13.71
CA GLU A 32 5.53 16.56 14.03
C GLU A 32 4.89 16.88 15.43
N GLY A 33 5.07 15.98 16.40
CA GLY A 33 4.47 16.13 17.74
C GLY A 33 3.07 15.51 17.89
N PHE A 34 2.47 15.03 16.80
CA PHE A 34 1.20 14.31 16.79
C PHE A 34 1.42 12.81 16.85
N PHE A 35 0.52 12.12 17.55
CA PHE A 35 0.57 10.67 17.67
C PHE A 35 -0.02 10.02 16.42
N TYR A 36 0.84 9.44 15.59
CA TYR A 36 0.48 8.62 14.45
C TYR A 36 0.25 7.19 14.93
N LYS A 37 -0.95 6.66 14.72
CA LYS A 37 -1.28 5.26 15.00
C LYS A 37 -2.01 4.68 13.79
N ALA A 38 -1.35 3.73 13.14
CA ALA A 38 -1.94 3.04 12.00
C ALA A 38 -3.16 2.20 12.42
N ASN A 39 -4.16 2.20 11.54
CA ASN A 39 -5.29 1.27 11.58
C ASN A 39 -4.90 -0.09 11.00
N ASP A 40 -4.00 -0.10 10.02
CA ASP A 40 -3.46 -1.29 9.38
C ASP A 40 -1.94 -1.18 9.18
N SER A 41 -1.27 -2.33 9.18
CA SER A 41 0.16 -2.40 8.92
C SER A 41 0.50 -3.65 8.14
N LYS A 42 1.29 -3.50 7.08
CA LYS A 42 1.69 -4.61 6.22
C LYS A 42 3.12 -4.48 5.73
N GLY A 43 3.77 -5.61 5.54
CA GLY A 43 5.03 -5.75 4.87
C GLY A 43 4.84 -6.37 3.49
N ILE A 44 5.60 -5.89 2.52
CA ILE A 44 5.56 -6.37 1.14
C ILE A 44 6.99 -6.71 0.76
N ARG A 45 7.23 -7.96 0.37
CA ARG A 45 8.53 -8.33 -0.18
C ARG A 45 8.64 -7.72 -1.58
N ARG A 46 9.75 -7.03 -1.79
CA ARG A 46 10.20 -6.65 -3.11
C ARG A 46 11.35 -7.57 -3.51
N SER A 47 11.57 -7.57 -4.79
CA SER A 47 12.78 -7.89 -5.50
C SER A 47 13.99 -8.31 -4.69
N GLY A 48 14.43 -9.54 -4.96
CA GLY A 48 15.57 -10.09 -4.25
C GLY A 48 15.27 -10.18 -2.75
N ASN A 49 15.87 -9.29 -1.95
CA ASN A 49 15.74 -9.27 -0.49
C ASN A 49 15.20 -7.92 0.05
N SER A 50 14.71 -7.02 -0.82
CA SER A 50 14.17 -5.71 -0.43
C SER A 50 12.76 -5.84 0.14
N TYR A 51 12.37 -4.97 1.08
CA TYR A 51 11.05 -5.00 1.70
C TYR A 51 10.49 -3.60 1.87
N THR A 52 9.17 -3.51 1.81
CA THR A 52 8.43 -2.32 2.19
C THR A 52 7.61 -2.63 3.43
N ILE A 53 7.62 -1.73 4.41
CA ILE A 53 6.83 -1.82 5.65
C ILE A 53 5.95 -0.57 5.69
N GLN A 54 4.64 -0.75 5.81
CA GLN A 54 3.67 0.33 5.80
C GLN A 54 2.88 0.38 7.10
N GLY A 55 2.62 1.59 7.56
CA GLY A 55 1.55 1.92 8.49
C GLY A 55 0.54 2.81 7.77
N ILE A 56 -0.74 2.48 7.91
CA ILE A 56 -1.84 3.09 7.16
C ILE A 56 -2.90 3.56 8.16
N THR A 57 -3.23 4.85 8.18
CA THR A 57 -4.43 5.37 8.87
C THR A 57 -5.62 5.40 7.91
N GLU A 58 -6.70 6.11 8.24
CA GLU A 58 -7.81 6.31 7.30
C GLU A 58 -7.37 7.12 6.07
N ASN A 59 -6.51 8.13 6.28
CA ASN A 59 -6.18 9.14 5.26
C ASN A 59 -4.67 9.39 5.09
N GLU A 60 -3.80 8.75 5.86
CA GLU A 60 -2.35 9.04 5.87
C GLU A 60 -1.55 7.74 5.85
N ILE A 61 -0.39 7.75 5.19
CA ILE A 61 0.46 6.56 5.05
C ILE A 61 1.91 6.89 5.37
N ILE A 62 2.53 6.06 6.20
CA ILE A 62 3.98 6.00 6.33
C ILE A 62 4.49 4.74 5.64
N THR A 63 5.38 4.91 4.67
CA THR A 63 6.01 3.81 3.93
C THR A 63 7.51 3.79 4.21
N LEU A 64 8.04 2.63 4.58
CA LEU A 64 9.45 2.40 4.88
C LEU A 64 10.00 1.36 3.89
N LYS A 65 10.99 1.72 3.07
CA LYS A 65 11.71 0.75 2.20
C LYS A 65 13.06 0.42 2.79
N VAL A 66 13.35 -0.88 2.89
CA VAL A 66 14.64 -1.45 3.28
C VAL A 66 15.18 -2.35 2.16
N SER A 67 16.48 -2.32 1.90
CA SER A 67 17.13 -3.14 0.86
C SER A 67 17.36 -4.59 1.28
N SER A 68 17.13 -4.93 2.55
CA SER A 68 17.26 -6.27 3.09
C SER A 68 16.24 -6.53 4.21
N SER A 69 15.88 -7.80 4.41
CA SER A 69 15.12 -8.28 5.57
C SER A 69 15.97 -8.59 6.81
N ASN A 70 17.28 -8.43 6.71
CA ASN A 70 18.19 -8.74 7.80
C ASN A 70 17.99 -7.78 8.99
N VAL A 71 18.18 -8.30 10.21
CA VAL A 71 18.24 -7.46 11.41
C VAL A 71 19.43 -6.50 11.27
N GLY A 72 19.17 -5.21 11.44
CA GLY A 72 20.16 -4.18 11.17
C GLY A 72 19.57 -2.77 11.08
N VAL A 73 20.46 -1.80 10.86
CA VAL A 73 20.12 -0.39 10.70
C VAL A 73 20.32 0.02 9.24
N TYR A 74 19.29 0.63 8.66
CA TYR A 74 19.20 1.05 7.27
C TYR A 74 19.12 2.57 7.23
N VAL A 75 20.17 3.23 6.74
CA VAL A 75 20.25 4.69 6.64
C VAL A 75 19.38 5.17 5.47
N LEU A 76 18.62 6.24 5.68
CA LEU A 76 17.70 6.82 4.69
C LEU A 76 18.26 8.09 4.05
N GLY A 77 17.87 8.35 2.81
CA GLY A 77 18.18 9.57 2.08
C GLY A 77 19.51 9.55 1.31
N GLY A 78 19.83 10.66 0.65
CA GLY A 78 20.99 10.77 -0.23
C GLY A 78 20.94 9.75 -1.38
N ASN A 79 22.00 8.94 -1.52
CA ASN A 79 22.12 7.87 -2.53
C ASN A 79 21.75 6.49 -1.98
N SER A 80 21.09 6.41 -0.82
CA SER A 80 20.67 5.14 -0.22
C SER A 80 19.54 4.49 -1.03
N GLU A 81 19.56 3.17 -1.15
CA GLU A 81 18.43 2.38 -1.68
C GLU A 81 17.25 2.30 -0.70
N ASN A 82 17.49 2.67 0.57
CA ASN A 82 16.50 2.75 1.63
C ASN A 82 15.91 4.17 1.68
N TYR A 83 14.59 4.25 1.82
CA TYR A 83 13.90 5.52 1.95
C TYR A 83 12.64 5.39 2.82
N ALA A 84 12.16 6.53 3.29
CA ALA A 84 10.83 6.64 3.87
C ALA A 84 10.00 7.68 3.11
N LEU A 85 8.70 7.42 3.06
CA LEU A 85 7.69 8.32 2.54
C LEU A 85 6.64 8.57 3.62
N TYR A 86 6.14 9.79 3.68
CA TYR A 86 4.93 10.15 4.39
C TYR A 86 3.98 10.83 3.43
N GLU A 87 2.73 10.42 3.47
CA GLU A 87 1.63 11.04 2.74
C GLU A 87 0.58 11.54 3.72
N ASP A 88 0.22 12.82 3.61
CA ASP A 88 -0.80 13.44 4.45
C ASP A 88 -2.22 13.29 3.86
N SER A 89 -3.22 13.76 4.62
CA SER A 89 -4.62 13.66 4.24
C SER A 89 -5.01 14.45 2.98
N ASP A 90 -4.19 15.41 2.58
CA ASP A 90 -4.39 16.22 1.38
C ASP A 90 -3.68 15.59 0.16
N GLY A 91 -3.00 14.45 0.34
CA GLY A 91 -2.24 13.74 -0.68
C GLY A 91 -0.85 14.33 -0.93
N ASN A 92 -0.37 15.26 -0.09
CA ASN A 92 1.00 15.76 -0.23
C ASN A 92 2.01 14.71 0.21
N GLN A 93 3.09 14.62 -0.54
CA GLN A 93 4.12 13.60 -0.33
C GLN A 93 5.44 14.16 0.13
N TYR A 94 5.89 13.65 1.26
CA TYR A 94 7.18 13.94 1.86
C TYR A 94 8.08 12.73 1.67
N SER A 95 9.28 12.94 1.11
CA SER A 95 10.24 11.87 0.89
C SER A 95 11.59 12.14 1.54
N THR A 96 12.26 11.09 2.02
CA THR A 96 13.67 11.19 2.44
C THR A 96 14.63 11.34 1.26
N ILE A 97 14.20 11.07 0.03
CA ILE A 97 15.01 11.25 -1.19
C ILE A 97 14.45 12.44 -1.97
N PRO A 98 15.29 13.38 -2.47
CA PRO A 98 16.75 13.36 -2.44
C PRO A 98 17.39 14.00 -1.19
N GLY A 99 16.65 14.81 -0.44
CA GLY A 99 17.24 15.73 0.56
C GLY A 99 16.95 15.43 2.03
N GLY A 100 16.10 14.44 2.31
CA GLY A 100 15.79 14.06 3.69
C GLY A 100 16.83 13.11 4.28
N SER A 101 16.57 12.63 5.49
CA SER A 101 17.49 11.76 6.22
C SER A 101 16.75 10.91 7.26
N GLY A 102 17.39 9.87 7.79
CA GLY A 102 16.80 9.06 8.84
C GLY A 102 17.41 7.68 8.92
N GLU A 103 16.75 6.80 9.68
CA GLU A 103 17.11 5.39 9.76
C GLU A 103 15.87 4.51 10.03
N ILE A 104 15.91 3.31 9.50
CA ILE A 104 15.03 2.20 9.88
C ILE A 104 15.90 1.16 10.59
N SER A 105 15.47 0.67 11.75
CA SER A 105 16.15 -0.39 12.49
C SER A 105 15.24 -1.62 12.56
N ILE A 106 15.55 -2.66 11.80
CA ILE A 106 14.90 -3.97 11.95
C ILE A 106 15.53 -4.66 13.16
N THR A 107 14.75 -4.85 14.22
CA THR A 107 15.21 -5.51 15.45
C THR A 107 14.88 -7.00 15.46
N ARG A 108 13.87 -7.41 14.68
CA ARG A 108 13.52 -8.81 14.48
C ARG A 108 12.89 -9.01 13.11
N ASN A 109 13.32 -10.07 12.45
CA ASN A 109 12.61 -10.68 11.33
C ASN A 109 12.31 -12.13 11.74
N GLN A 110 11.03 -12.51 11.83
CA GLN A 110 10.61 -13.88 12.13
C GLN A 110 10.10 -14.55 10.86
N THR A 111 10.97 -15.27 10.16
CA THR A 111 10.68 -15.90 8.87
C THR A 111 9.71 -17.07 8.97
N ASP A 112 9.62 -17.76 10.10
CA ASP A 112 8.65 -18.86 10.24
C ASP A 112 7.20 -18.38 10.39
N ALA A 113 7.02 -17.10 10.76
CA ALA A 113 5.71 -16.49 11.01
C ALA A 113 5.50 -15.20 10.19
N ASN A 114 6.41 -14.92 9.26
CA ASN A 114 6.46 -13.77 8.36
C ASN A 114 6.10 -12.43 9.01
N PHE A 115 6.90 -11.97 9.98
CA PHE A 115 6.72 -10.61 10.51
C PHE A 115 8.01 -9.87 10.84
N PHE A 116 7.93 -8.54 10.82
CA PHE A 116 8.98 -7.63 11.27
C PHE A 116 8.66 -6.92 12.58
N ASN A 117 9.70 -6.71 13.40
CA ASN A 117 9.71 -5.73 14.48
C ASN A 117 10.87 -4.75 14.28
N GLY A 118 10.69 -3.53 14.73
CA GLY A 118 11.73 -2.52 14.64
C GLY A 118 11.27 -1.12 14.97
N ASN A 119 12.16 -0.19 14.66
CA ASN A 119 12.03 1.22 14.96
C ASN A 119 12.38 2.04 13.72
N PHE A 120 11.89 3.27 13.66
CA PHE A 120 12.25 4.19 12.59
C PHE A 120 12.18 5.63 13.06
N LYS A 121 12.94 6.47 12.39
CA LYS A 121 12.87 7.93 12.49
C LYS A 121 13.36 8.54 11.19
N PHE A 122 12.74 9.60 10.72
CA PHE A 122 13.17 10.26 9.50
C PHE A 122 12.70 11.71 9.43
N THR A 123 13.40 12.47 8.61
CA THR A 123 13.00 13.79 8.14
C THR A 123 12.76 13.68 6.64
N ALA A 124 11.56 14.01 6.20
CA ALA A 124 11.12 13.91 4.82
C ALA A 124 10.70 15.29 4.28
N ILE A 125 10.94 15.51 2.99
CA ILE A 125 10.81 16.81 2.35
C ILE A 125 9.73 16.73 1.28
N LEU A 126 8.84 17.73 1.28
CA LEU A 126 7.98 18.07 0.16
C LEU A 126 8.68 19.18 -0.64
N ALA A 127 9.10 18.86 -1.86
CA ALA A 127 10.03 19.70 -2.62
C ALA A 127 9.52 21.14 -2.79
N GLY A 128 10.31 22.10 -2.30
CA GLY A 128 10.03 23.53 -2.43
C GLY A 128 8.93 24.07 -1.53
N GLN A 129 8.37 23.25 -0.63
CA GLN A 129 7.25 23.65 0.20
C GLN A 129 7.56 23.47 1.70
N ASP A 130 7.79 22.25 2.16
CA ASP A 130 7.81 21.95 3.59
C ASP A 130 8.66 20.73 3.95
N THR A 131 8.91 20.53 5.24
CA THR A 131 9.69 19.43 5.81
C THR A 131 9.02 18.90 7.06
N ILE A 132 8.86 17.59 7.15
CA ILE A 132 8.29 16.91 8.30
C ILE A 132 9.30 15.97 8.94
N THR A 133 9.10 15.73 10.23
CA THR A 133 9.90 14.86 11.08
C THR A 133 8.99 13.82 11.69
N VAL A 134 9.41 12.57 11.54
CA VAL A 134 8.84 11.42 12.22
C VAL A 134 9.89 10.87 13.18
N ASP A 135 9.55 10.80 14.46
CA ASP A 135 10.42 10.26 15.50
C ASP A 135 9.67 9.23 16.36
N ARG A 136 10.42 8.51 17.20
CA ARG A 136 9.89 7.47 18.10
C ARG A 136 9.00 6.45 17.36
N GLY A 137 9.30 6.18 16.10
CA GLY A 137 8.59 5.20 15.28
C GLY A 137 8.84 3.77 15.74
N VAL A 138 7.79 2.97 15.77
CA VAL A 138 7.81 1.53 16.10
C VAL A 138 6.91 0.79 15.13
N PHE A 139 7.43 -0.31 14.58
CA PHE A 139 6.63 -1.36 13.96
C PHE A 139 6.81 -2.66 14.75
N PHE A 140 5.71 -3.32 15.09
CA PHE A 140 5.67 -4.50 15.92
C PHE A 140 4.78 -5.55 15.28
N GLN A 141 5.31 -6.73 15.05
CA GLN A 141 4.65 -7.87 14.41
C GLN A 141 3.95 -7.50 13.09
N VAL A 142 4.54 -6.60 12.30
CA VAL A 142 3.99 -6.24 11.00
C VAL A 142 4.13 -7.44 10.07
N PRO A 143 3.02 -8.07 9.65
CA PRO A 143 3.06 -9.28 8.84
C PRO A 143 3.50 -8.96 7.42
N TYR A 144 4.20 -9.88 6.76
CA TYR A 144 4.51 -9.80 5.34
C TYR A 144 4.14 -11.11 4.64
N ASP A 145 3.92 -11.07 3.33
CA ASP A 145 3.71 -12.28 2.52
C ASP A 145 5.00 -12.62 1.76
N GLU A 146 5.48 -13.86 1.90
CA GLU A 146 6.66 -14.36 1.18
C GLU A 146 6.34 -14.73 -0.27
N ASN A 147 5.07 -14.92 -0.61
CA ASN A 147 4.62 -15.29 -1.95
C ASN A 147 4.37 -14.06 -2.84
N ILE A 148 4.49 -12.86 -2.29
CA ILE A 148 4.44 -11.59 -3.03
C ILE A 148 5.89 -11.09 -3.14
N ASP A 149 6.66 -11.61 -4.10
CA ASP A 149 8.01 -11.12 -4.43
C ASP A 149 7.91 -10.19 -5.65
N LEU A 150 7.90 -8.87 -5.42
CA LEU A 150 7.87 -7.89 -6.51
C LEU A 150 9.28 -7.74 -7.13
N GLN A 151 9.71 -8.62 -8.04
CA GLN A 151 11.03 -8.56 -8.70
C GLN A 151 11.42 -7.13 -9.20
N ASP A 152 12.66 -6.67 -8.94
CA ASP A 152 13.26 -5.36 -9.35
C ASP A 152 14.15 -5.63 -10.56
N ASP A 153 14.47 -6.90 -10.83
CA ASP A 153 15.44 -7.29 -11.85
C ASP A 153 14.84 -7.32 -13.27
N ASP A 154 13.55 -7.00 -13.42
CA ASP A 154 12.93 -6.64 -14.70
C ASP A 154 12.41 -5.20 -14.63
N ILE A 155 13.30 -4.26 -14.35
CA ILE A 155 13.21 -2.95 -15.01
C ILE A 155 13.94 -3.11 -16.36
N PRO A 156 13.25 -3.53 -17.46
CA PRO A 156 13.60 -2.89 -18.71
C PRO A 156 13.44 -1.40 -18.45
N ASN A 157 14.20 -0.55 -19.13
CA ASN A 157 14.00 0.90 -19.07
C ASN A 157 12.62 1.34 -19.61
N THR A 158 11.54 0.88 -18.99
CA THR A 158 10.16 1.30 -19.12
C THR A 158 9.67 1.38 -17.68
N THR A 159 9.84 2.57 -17.10
CA THR A 159 9.17 2.97 -15.86
C THR A 159 7.75 2.39 -15.88
N GLU A 160 7.41 1.49 -14.96
CA GLU A 160 6.01 1.09 -14.82
C GLU A 160 5.20 2.38 -14.60
N THR A 161 4.21 2.59 -15.44
CA THR A 161 3.39 3.79 -15.37
C THR A 161 1.96 3.38 -15.17
N PHE A 162 1.27 4.13 -14.32
CA PHE A 162 -0.17 4.15 -14.25
C PHE A 162 -0.48 5.59 -13.90
N ILE A 163 -1.17 6.31 -14.77
CA ILE A 163 -1.61 7.68 -14.51
C ILE A 163 -3.03 7.82 -15.04
N ALA A 164 -3.81 8.70 -14.45
CA ALA A 164 -5.15 9.04 -14.92
C ALA A 164 -5.54 10.43 -14.40
N LYS A 165 -6.78 10.84 -14.66
CA LYS A 165 -7.47 11.90 -13.95
C LYS A 165 -8.75 11.38 -13.33
N ILE A 166 -9.05 11.83 -12.12
CA ILE A 166 -10.34 11.63 -11.45
C ILE A 166 -10.99 13.00 -11.35
N ASP A 167 -12.12 13.20 -12.05
CA ASP A 167 -12.83 14.48 -12.15
C ASP A 167 -11.93 15.67 -12.51
N ASN A 168 -11.06 15.44 -13.50
CA ASN A 168 -10.03 16.35 -14.02
C ASN A 168 -8.85 16.63 -13.10
N GLU A 169 -8.81 16.07 -11.89
CA GLU A 169 -7.65 16.12 -11.00
C GLU A 169 -6.69 14.97 -11.30
N ASP A 170 -5.38 15.24 -11.27
CA ASP A 170 -4.37 14.23 -11.58
C ASP A 170 -4.40 13.08 -10.56
N PHE A 171 -4.37 11.86 -11.09
CA PHE A 171 -4.19 10.63 -10.33
C PHE A 171 -2.83 10.03 -10.71
N ASN A 172 -1.87 10.24 -9.81
CA ASN A 172 -0.49 9.79 -9.96
C ASN A 172 -0.14 8.82 -8.82
N PRO A 173 -0.44 7.51 -8.96
CA PRO A 173 -0.25 6.51 -7.94
C PRO A 173 1.21 6.30 -7.58
N PHE A 174 1.45 6.05 -6.30
CA PHE A 174 2.76 5.76 -5.71
C PHE A 174 3.05 4.27 -5.67
N THR A 175 2.00 3.47 -5.71
CA THR A 175 2.07 2.02 -5.73
C THR A 175 1.13 1.52 -6.79
N ILE A 176 1.62 0.59 -7.59
CA ILE A 176 0.85 -0.19 -8.53
C ILE A 176 1.03 -1.64 -8.05
N ASP A 177 -0.01 -2.25 -7.52
CA ASP A 177 -0.03 -3.66 -7.18
C ASP A 177 -0.68 -4.43 -8.33
N ILE A 178 0.11 -5.28 -8.99
CA ILE A 178 -0.37 -6.19 -10.02
C ILE A 178 -0.47 -7.60 -9.43
N SER A 179 -1.59 -8.27 -9.69
CA SER A 179 -1.78 -9.69 -9.37
C SER A 179 -2.46 -10.38 -10.54
N GLN A 180 -2.13 -11.65 -10.76
CA GLN A 180 -2.81 -12.48 -11.75
C GLN A 180 -3.44 -13.69 -11.06
N ASN A 181 -4.62 -14.07 -11.50
CA ASN A 181 -5.26 -15.34 -11.13
C ASN A 181 -5.50 -16.18 -12.39
N ALA A 182 -6.19 -17.32 -12.27
CA ALA A 182 -6.40 -18.22 -13.41
C ALA A 182 -7.16 -17.60 -14.60
N THR A 183 -7.90 -16.50 -14.40
CA THR A 183 -8.73 -15.87 -15.42
C THR A 183 -8.35 -14.45 -15.76
N SER A 184 -7.72 -13.71 -14.84
CA SER A 184 -7.57 -12.27 -14.95
C SER A 184 -6.27 -11.72 -14.38
N ILE A 185 -5.76 -10.67 -15.03
CA ILE A 185 -4.78 -9.74 -14.51
C ILE A 185 -5.55 -8.61 -13.80
N ILE A 186 -5.12 -8.30 -12.58
CA ILE A 186 -5.72 -7.29 -11.71
C ILE A 186 -4.65 -6.25 -11.40
N ILE A 187 -4.92 -5.00 -11.77
CA ILE A 187 -4.03 -3.85 -11.55
C ILE A 187 -4.71 -2.96 -10.52
N ASN A 188 -4.06 -2.70 -9.39
CA ASN A 188 -4.52 -1.74 -8.40
C ASN A 188 -3.50 -0.61 -8.31
N ALA A 189 -3.94 0.62 -8.54
CA ALA A 189 -3.12 1.81 -8.41
C ALA A 189 -3.57 2.62 -7.19
N PHE A 190 -2.62 3.08 -6.38
CA PHE A 190 -2.89 3.71 -5.08
C PHE A 190 -2.22 5.08 -4.97
N THR A 191 -3.01 6.09 -4.57
CA THR A 191 -2.55 7.44 -4.19
C THR A 191 -2.80 7.68 -2.70
N GLY A 192 -2.70 6.61 -1.90
CA GLY A 192 -3.03 6.56 -0.47
C GLY A 192 -4.51 6.64 -0.10
N SER A 193 -5.22 7.69 -0.53
CA SER A 193 -6.66 7.87 -0.28
C SER A 193 -7.57 7.40 -1.43
N LYS A 194 -7.03 7.34 -2.66
CA LYS A 194 -7.77 6.90 -3.84
C LYS A 194 -7.15 5.65 -4.45
N ILE A 195 -8.02 4.77 -4.93
CA ILE A 195 -7.66 3.52 -5.60
C ILE A 195 -8.32 3.52 -6.97
N ILE A 196 -7.56 3.21 -8.03
CA ILE A 196 -8.13 2.77 -9.30
C ILE A 196 -7.77 1.30 -9.47
N LYS A 197 -8.78 0.46 -9.70
CA LYS A 197 -8.61 -0.96 -9.97
C LYS A 197 -9.07 -1.27 -11.39
N LEU A 198 -8.23 -1.93 -12.17
CA LEU A 198 -8.57 -2.51 -13.47
C LEU A 198 -8.49 -4.04 -13.38
N ILE A 199 -9.41 -4.70 -14.06
CA ILE A 199 -9.41 -6.15 -14.26
C ILE A 199 -9.47 -6.40 -15.76
N VAL A 200 -8.52 -7.19 -16.27
CA VAL A 200 -8.48 -7.62 -17.67
C VAL A 200 -8.29 -9.15 -17.73
N PRO A 201 -8.81 -9.85 -18.76
CA PRO A 201 -8.58 -11.27 -18.93
C PRO A 201 -7.10 -11.61 -19.20
N ASN A 202 -6.64 -12.81 -18.80
CA ASN A 202 -5.25 -13.25 -19.07
C ASN A 202 -4.93 -13.40 -20.56
N GLU A 203 -5.92 -13.81 -21.34
CA GLU A 203 -5.80 -14.03 -22.80
C GLU A 203 -6.23 -12.80 -23.59
N VAL A 204 -6.02 -11.61 -23.02
CA VAL A 204 -6.45 -10.36 -23.65
C VAL A 204 -5.68 -10.11 -24.94
N THR A 205 -6.40 -9.70 -25.99
CA THR A 205 -5.81 -9.26 -27.26
C THR A 205 -5.73 -7.74 -27.34
N GLU A 206 -4.87 -7.21 -28.20
CA GLU A 206 -4.86 -5.80 -28.53
C GLU A 206 -6.24 -5.32 -29.04
N GLY A 207 -6.60 -4.08 -28.69
CA GLY A 207 -7.86 -3.45 -29.09
C GLY A 207 -8.65 -2.85 -27.94
N VAL A 208 -9.76 -2.20 -28.31
CA VAL A 208 -10.67 -1.53 -27.37
C VAL A 208 -11.68 -2.53 -26.82
N HIS A 209 -11.64 -2.77 -25.51
CA HIS A 209 -12.55 -3.66 -24.80
C HIS A 209 -13.48 -2.85 -23.90
N PRO A 210 -14.79 -2.81 -24.20
CA PRO A 210 -15.76 -2.14 -23.34
C PRO A 210 -15.86 -2.82 -21.98
N LEU A 211 -16.07 -2.05 -20.90
CA LEU A 211 -16.30 -2.62 -19.55
C LEU A 211 -17.64 -3.37 -19.41
N SER A 212 -18.49 -3.35 -20.44
CA SER A 212 -19.67 -4.21 -20.53
C SER A 212 -19.35 -5.62 -21.03
N GLU A 213 -18.13 -5.85 -21.50
CA GLU A 213 -17.65 -7.15 -21.97
C GLU A 213 -17.26 -8.05 -20.79
N LEU A 214 -17.48 -9.36 -20.93
CA LEU A 214 -17.16 -10.31 -19.88
C LEU A 214 -15.66 -10.34 -19.58
N GLY A 215 -15.30 -10.20 -18.30
CA GLY A 215 -13.91 -10.32 -17.84
C GLY A 215 -13.14 -8.99 -17.82
N TYR A 216 -13.75 -7.89 -18.25
CA TYR A 216 -13.24 -6.55 -18.08
C TYR A 216 -14.04 -5.81 -17.03
N ASP A 217 -13.39 -5.32 -15.99
CA ASP A 217 -14.01 -4.52 -14.94
C ASP A 217 -13.10 -3.36 -14.54
N ALA A 218 -13.70 -2.29 -14.04
CA ALA A 218 -12.97 -1.20 -13.42
C ALA A 218 -13.71 -0.66 -12.19
N TYR A 219 -12.94 -0.19 -11.22
CA TYR A 219 -13.44 0.36 -9.97
C TYR A 219 -12.63 1.59 -9.60
N ALA A 220 -13.28 2.53 -8.92
CA ALA A 220 -12.59 3.60 -8.22
C ALA A 220 -13.05 3.64 -6.76
N THR A 221 -12.09 3.71 -5.85
CA THR A 221 -12.35 4.05 -4.44
C THR A 221 -11.89 5.48 -4.24
N ILE A 222 -12.81 6.37 -3.88
CA ILE A 222 -12.53 7.76 -3.54
C ILE A 222 -13.10 8.02 -2.16
N ASP A 223 -12.32 8.62 -1.27
CA ASP A 223 -12.71 8.94 0.11
C ASP A 223 -13.32 7.72 0.84
N GLY A 224 -12.67 6.55 0.69
CA GLY A 224 -13.10 5.29 1.28
C GLY A 224 -14.34 4.64 0.65
N THR A 225 -14.96 5.26 -0.36
CA THR A 225 -16.16 4.74 -1.01
C THR A 225 -15.82 4.03 -2.33
N LEU A 226 -15.99 2.71 -2.35
CA LEU A 226 -15.84 1.91 -3.57
C LEU A 226 -17.02 2.13 -4.52
N GLN A 227 -16.73 2.45 -5.78
CA GLN A 227 -17.71 2.58 -6.85
C GLN A 227 -17.29 1.76 -8.07
N ASN A 228 -18.26 1.02 -8.63
CA ASN A 228 -18.07 0.26 -9.87
C ASN A 228 -18.15 1.21 -11.07
N ALA A 229 -17.41 0.89 -12.12
CA ALA A 229 -17.62 1.52 -13.42
C ALA A 229 -18.98 1.11 -14.00
N ASN A 230 -19.74 2.10 -14.46
CA ASN A 230 -21.02 1.92 -15.15
C ASN A 230 -20.86 1.90 -16.67
N THR A 231 -19.85 2.63 -17.17
CA THR A 231 -19.50 2.72 -18.59
C THR A 231 -18.00 2.94 -18.72
N GLY A 232 -17.44 2.67 -19.90
CA GLY A 232 -16.03 2.89 -20.18
C GLY A 232 -15.42 1.77 -20.99
N SER A 233 -14.11 1.86 -21.18
CA SER A 233 -13.33 0.85 -21.87
C SER A 233 -11.89 0.83 -21.39
N ILE A 234 -11.26 -0.32 -21.61
CA ILE A 234 -9.82 -0.51 -21.53
C ILE A 234 -9.35 -0.82 -22.96
N ASN A 235 -8.45 -0.01 -23.50
CA ASN A 235 -7.84 -0.23 -24.80
C ASN A 235 -6.43 -0.77 -24.62
N ILE A 236 -6.24 -2.03 -24.97
CA ILE A 236 -4.94 -2.70 -24.91
C ILE A 236 -4.17 -2.34 -26.16
N ILE A 237 -3.03 -1.67 -25.95
CA ILE A 237 -2.11 -1.28 -27.01
C ILE A 237 -1.15 -2.44 -27.30
N GLU A 238 -0.70 -3.13 -26.25
CA GLU A 238 0.23 -4.25 -26.37
C GLU A 238 -0.01 -5.24 -25.23
N ASN A 239 0.02 -6.54 -25.56
CA ASN A 239 0.09 -7.63 -24.59
C ASN A 239 1.24 -8.57 -25.01
N ASP A 240 2.45 -8.24 -24.58
CA ASP A 240 3.63 -9.07 -24.81
C ASP A 240 3.67 -10.18 -23.76
N THR A 241 3.14 -11.35 -24.10
CA THR A 241 3.11 -12.51 -23.21
C THR A 241 4.47 -13.16 -22.96
N GLU A 242 5.48 -12.88 -23.79
CA GLU A 242 6.84 -13.39 -23.62
C GLU A 242 7.58 -12.58 -22.55
N ASN A 243 7.48 -11.25 -22.63
CA ASN A 243 8.10 -10.32 -21.68
C ASN A 243 7.16 -9.87 -20.54
N ARG A 244 5.91 -10.35 -20.56
CA ARG A 244 4.84 -10.05 -19.60
C ARG A 244 4.53 -8.56 -19.45
N ILE A 245 4.61 -7.83 -20.55
CA ILE A 245 4.32 -6.41 -20.59
C ILE A 245 2.89 -6.22 -21.08
N LEU A 246 2.09 -5.49 -20.29
CA LEU A 246 0.77 -5.05 -20.70
C LEU A 246 0.74 -3.53 -20.74
N ASN A 247 0.42 -2.99 -21.91
CA ASN A 247 0.30 -1.56 -22.16
C ASN A 247 -1.12 -1.23 -22.61
N GLY A 248 -1.66 -0.13 -22.10
CA GLY A 248 -2.93 0.34 -22.57
C GLY A 248 -3.33 1.71 -22.07
N ILE A 249 -4.51 2.11 -22.51
CA ILE A 249 -5.21 3.30 -22.02
C ILE A 249 -6.58 2.88 -21.50
N PHE A 250 -7.14 3.66 -20.59
CA PHE A 250 -8.46 3.39 -20.03
C PHE A 250 -9.21 4.70 -19.75
N SER A 251 -10.52 4.60 -19.77
CA SER A 251 -11.41 5.65 -19.27
C SER A 251 -12.73 5.02 -18.86
N PHE A 252 -13.30 5.49 -17.77
CA PHE A 252 -14.57 4.98 -17.29
C PHE A 252 -15.32 6.01 -16.44
N GLN A 253 -16.62 5.79 -16.27
CA GLN A 253 -17.47 6.58 -15.38
C GLN A 253 -18.03 5.68 -14.30
N THR A 254 -17.94 6.11 -13.05
CA THR A 254 -18.66 5.48 -11.94
C THR A 254 -20.03 6.14 -11.75
N GLU A 255 -20.69 5.93 -10.62
CA GLU A 255 -21.93 6.64 -10.28
C GLU A 255 -21.70 8.15 -10.14
N SER A 256 -20.57 8.58 -9.56
CA SER A 256 -20.32 9.99 -9.24
C SER A 256 -19.01 10.57 -9.73
N HIS A 257 -18.09 9.78 -10.32
CA HIS A 257 -16.77 10.24 -10.74
C HIS A 257 -16.48 9.86 -12.19
N ASN A 258 -15.70 10.71 -12.87
CA ASN A 258 -15.16 10.44 -14.20
C ASN A 258 -13.67 10.12 -14.10
N VAL A 259 -13.28 8.96 -14.61
CA VAL A 259 -11.87 8.58 -14.76
C VAL A 259 -11.47 8.72 -16.22
N THR A 260 -10.58 9.66 -16.50
CA THR A 260 -10.18 10.05 -17.85
C THR A 260 -8.67 10.05 -18.02
N GLU A 261 -8.20 10.12 -19.27
CA GLU A 261 -6.76 10.20 -19.59
C GLU A 261 -5.92 9.08 -18.95
N GLY A 262 -6.54 7.91 -18.71
CA GLY A 262 -5.90 6.77 -18.08
C GLY A 262 -4.89 6.14 -19.02
N THR A 263 -3.65 5.96 -18.57
CA THR A 263 -2.61 5.21 -19.28
C THR A 263 -1.89 4.29 -18.32
N PHE A 264 -1.54 3.09 -18.76
CA PHE A 264 -0.72 2.18 -17.98
C PHE A 264 0.29 1.42 -18.85
N ASN A 265 1.44 1.15 -18.25
CA ASN A 265 2.48 0.26 -18.74
C ASN A 265 2.97 -0.54 -17.54
N ILE A 266 2.62 -1.82 -17.47
CA ILE A 266 2.88 -2.67 -16.31
C ILE A 266 3.52 -3.98 -16.73
N VAL A 267 4.27 -4.58 -15.82
CA VAL A 267 4.72 -5.96 -15.94
C VAL A 267 3.80 -6.84 -15.08
N TYR A 268 3.29 -7.94 -15.64
CA TYR A 268 2.40 -8.88 -14.92
C TYR A 268 3.06 -10.25 -14.71
N PHE A 269 2.43 -11.11 -13.89
CA PHE A 269 3.03 -12.36 -13.41
C PHE A 269 2.18 -13.58 -13.71
#